data_AF-A0A0D0DFF3-F1
#
_entry.id   AF-A0A0D0DFF3-F1
#
_cell.length_a   1.000
_cell.length_b   1.000
_cell.length_c   1.000
_cell.angle_alpha   90.00
_cell.angle_beta   90.00
_cell.angle_gamma   90.00
#
_symmetry.space_group_name_H-M   'P 1'
#
loop_
_entity.id
_entity.type
_entity.pdbx_description
1 polymer ?
#
loop_
_entity_poly.entity_id
_entity_poly.type
_entity_poly.pdbx_seq_one_letter_code
_entity_poly.pdbx_strand_id
1 'polypeptide(L)' 'MCPESCVGFTPPFTDLETCPISSCGASRWDPGCLHASNGCVKVAAKKFTTIPLVPQLQAQYHDPHSARAMHYLLLRL' A
#
# COMPACT_ATOMS: atom_id res chain seq x y z
N MET A 1 -3.39 -4.56 2.84
CA MET A 1 -2.15 -4.43 2.04
C MET A 1 -1.84 -5.75 1.39
N CYS A 2 -0.94 -5.75 0.41
CA CYS A 2 -0.38 -6.98 -0.13
C CYS A 2 0.23 -7.83 1.01
N PRO A 3 -0.01 -9.15 1.08
CA PRO A 3 0.63 -10.04 2.06
C PRO A 3 2.16 -9.89 2.10
N GLU A 4 2.77 -9.76 0.92
CA GLU A 4 4.21 -9.53 0.70
C GLU A 4 4.66 -8.08 0.97
N SER A 5 3.78 -7.23 1.48
CA SER A 5 4.05 -5.83 1.83
C SER A 5 4.49 -4.93 0.67
N CYS A 6 4.31 -5.35 -0.58
CA CYS A 6 4.69 -4.54 -1.74
C CYS A 6 3.93 -3.22 -1.82
N VAL A 7 2.64 -3.22 -1.50
CA VAL A 7 1.75 -2.05 -1.62
C VAL A 7 0.58 -2.09 -0.62
N GLY A 8 0.13 -0.91 -0.21
CA GLY A 8 -1.14 -0.71 0.49
C GLY A 8 -2.32 -0.52 -0.47
N PHE A 9 -3.44 -1.17 -0.21
CA PHE A 9 -4.68 -0.99 -0.98
C PHE A 9 -5.50 0.21 -0.45
N THR A 10 -4.89 1.41 -0.51
CA THR A 10 -5.45 2.78 -0.26
C THR A 10 -5.43 3.56 -1.59
N PRO A 11 -6.00 4.78 -1.86
CA PRO A 11 -5.96 5.23 -3.23
C PRO A 11 -4.48 5.53 -3.57
N PRO A 12 -4.11 5.34 -4.83
CA PRO A 12 -4.98 5.05 -5.98
C PRO A 12 -5.39 3.57 -6.16
N PHE A 13 -4.99 2.68 -5.26
CA PHE A 13 -5.12 1.22 -5.38
C PHE A 13 -6.32 0.63 -4.63
N THR A 14 -7.31 1.45 -4.25
CA THR A 14 -8.46 1.01 -3.43
C THR A 14 -9.24 -0.13 -4.08
N ASP A 15 -9.42 -0.06 -5.41
CA ASP A 15 -10.27 -0.99 -6.17
C ASP A 15 -9.52 -2.22 -6.67
N LEU A 16 -8.20 -2.30 -6.44
CA LEU A 16 -7.42 -3.47 -6.82
C LEU A 16 -7.68 -4.61 -5.84
N GLU A 17 -7.87 -5.81 -6.42
CA GLU A 17 -8.07 -7.06 -5.67
C GLU A 17 -6.77 -7.87 -5.54
N THR A 18 -5.81 -7.60 -6.41
CA THR A 18 -4.49 -8.25 -6.47
C THR A 18 -3.38 -7.21 -6.50
N CYS A 19 -2.19 -7.61 -6.07
CA CYS A 19 -1.01 -6.75 -6.09
C CYS A 19 -0.64 -6.39 -7.55
N PRO A 20 -0.51 -5.09 -7.90
CA PRO A 20 -0.18 -4.64 -9.25
C PRO A 20 1.30 -4.86 -9.62
N ILE A 21 2.14 -5.27 -8.68
CA ILE A 21 3.55 -5.59 -8.95
C ILE A 21 3.61 -6.92 -9.70
N SER A 22 4.20 -6.90 -10.91
CA SER A 22 4.22 -8.02 -11.86
C SER A 22 4.85 -9.30 -11.30
N SER A 23 5.83 -9.18 -10.39
CA SER A 23 6.47 -10.30 -9.72
C SER A 23 5.70 -10.85 -8.52
N CYS A 24 4.60 -10.22 -8.11
CA CYS A 24 3.87 -10.56 -6.89
C CYS A 24 2.48 -11.14 -7.19
N GLY A 25 1.57 -10.37 -7.79
CA GLY A 25 0.21 -10.81 -8.13
C GLY A 25 -0.67 -11.28 -6.95
N ALA A 26 -0.20 -11.20 -5.70
CA ALA A 26 -0.89 -11.76 -4.54
C ALA A 26 -2.26 -11.12 -4.31
N SER A 27 -3.25 -11.95 -3.93
CA SER A 27 -4.60 -11.49 -3.55
C SER A 27 -4.55 -10.65 -2.27
N ARG A 28 -5.39 -9.62 -2.19
CA ARG A 28 -5.58 -8.84 -0.96
C ARG A 28 -6.42 -9.55 0.09
N TRP A 29 -7.14 -10.61 -0.28
CA TRP A 29 -8.06 -11.34 0.58
C TRP A 29 -7.41 -12.52 1.25
N ASP A 30 -7.83 -12.80 2.48
CA ASP A 30 -7.45 -13.99 3.23
C ASP A 30 -8.01 -15.24 2.54
N PRO A 31 -7.15 -16.19 2.11
CA PRO A 31 -7.59 -17.35 1.34
C PRO A 31 -8.46 -18.31 2.17
N GLY A 32 -8.24 -18.40 3.49
CA GLY A 32 -9.01 -19.27 4.37
C GLY A 32 -10.46 -18.79 4.51
N CYS A 33 -10.65 -17.50 4.80
CA CYS A 33 -11.95 -16.86 4.90
C CYS A 33 -12.71 -16.90 3.57
N LEU A 34 -12.02 -16.64 2.46
CA LEU A 34 -12.62 -16.67 1.14
C LEU A 34 -13.06 -18.10 0.76
N HIS A 35 -12.24 -19.10 1.04
CA HIS A 35 -12.58 -20.50 0.80
C HIS A 35 -13.75 -20.98 1.68
N ALA A 36 -13.68 -20.73 2.99
CA ALA A 36 -14.71 -21.15 3.95
C ALA A 36 -16.09 -20.53 3.68
N SER A 37 -16.11 -19.34 3.07
CA SER A 37 -17.35 -18.63 2.71
C SER A 37 -17.78 -18.82 1.26
N ASN A 38 -17.13 -19.70 0.50
CA ASN A 38 -17.37 -19.89 -0.94
C ASN A 38 -17.34 -18.56 -1.72
N GLY A 39 -16.40 -17.67 -1.37
CA GLY A 39 -16.20 -16.37 -2.01
C GLY A 39 -17.06 -15.22 -1.47
N CYS A 40 -18.00 -15.48 -0.56
CA CYS A 40 -18.93 -14.45 -0.08
C CYS A 40 -18.29 -13.47 0.91
N VAL A 41 -17.33 -13.92 1.73
CA VAL A 41 -16.72 -13.12 2.79
C VAL A 41 -15.31 -12.72 2.40
N LYS A 42 -15.11 -11.42 2.18
CA LYS A 42 -13.84 -10.81 1.82
C LYS A 42 -13.19 -10.16 3.05
N VAL A 43 -12.23 -10.85 3.66
CA VAL A 43 -11.42 -10.33 4.77
C VAL A 43 -10.02 -10.01 4.25
N ALA A 44 -9.49 -8.82 4.54
CA ALA A 44 -8.14 -8.46 4.11
C ALA A 44 -7.09 -9.38 4.75
N ALA A 45 -6.22 -9.99 3.94
CA ALA A 45 -5.15 -10.90 4.37
C ALA A 45 -4.14 -10.22 5.30
N LYS A 46 -3.90 -8.92 5.10
CA LYS A 46 -2.99 -8.13 5.93
C LYS A 46 -3.53 -6.72 6.11
N LYS A 47 -3.67 -6.30 7.37
CA LYS A 47 -4.04 -4.93 7.76
C LYS A 47 -2.82 -4.24 8.34
N PHE A 48 -2.70 -2.94 8.10
CA PHE A 48 -1.80 -2.10 8.90
C PHE A 48 -2.68 -1.36 9.90
N THR A 49 -2.35 -1.48 11.18
CA THR A 49 -3.10 -0.84 12.26
C THR A 49 -2.77 0.65 12.38
N THR A 50 -1.61 1.07 11.87
CA THR A 50 -1.14 2.47 11.94
C THR A 50 -0.57 2.88 10.59
N ILE A 51 -1.22 3.81 9.88
CA ILE A 51 -0.65 4.38 8.64
C ILE A 51 0.71 5.01 8.98
N PRO A 52 1.83 4.56 8.38
CA PRO A 52 3.16 5.03 8.75
C PRO A 52 3.44 6.35 8.03
N LEU A 53 2.69 7.39 8.38
CA LEU A 53 2.80 8.71 7.76
C LEU A 53 4.24 9.23 7.83
N VAL A 54 4.89 9.07 8.98
CA VAL A 54 6.26 9.57 9.19
C VAL A 54 7.27 8.82 8.31
N PRO A 55 7.37 7.47 8.32
CA PRO A 55 8.25 6.76 7.39
C PRO A 55 7.98 7.06 5.90
N GLN A 56 6.71 7.22 5.52
CA GLN A 56 6.35 7.57 4.14
C GLN A 56 6.83 8.97 3.76
N LEU A 57 6.61 9.97 4.62
CA LEU A 57 7.11 11.32 4.41
C LEU A 57 8.64 11.36 4.36
N GLN A 58 9.31 10.61 5.26
CA GLN A 58 10.77 10.49 5.25
C GLN A 58 11.27 9.93 3.92
N ALA A 59 10.68 8.83 3.42
CA ALA A 59 11.03 8.27 2.12
C ALA A 59 10.83 9.28 0.98
N GLN A 60 9.74 10.06 1.00
CA GLN A 60 9.47 11.09 0.01
C GLN A 60 10.48 12.26 0.09
N TYR A 61 10.96 12.63 1.27
CA TYR A 61 12.02 13.65 1.42
C TYR A 61 13.38 13.17 0.93
N HIS A 62 13.64 11.87 0.96
CA HIS A 62 14.89 11.28 0.48
C HIS A 62 14.98 11.22 -1.06
N ASP A 63 13.85 11.12 -1.78
CA ASP A 63 13.83 11.10 -3.24
C ASP A 63 13.88 12.54 -3.83
N PRO A 64 14.86 12.89 -4.70
CA PRO A 64 15.01 14.25 -5.22
C PRO A 64 13.84 14.76 -6.06
N HIS A 65 13.08 13.87 -6.73
CA HIS A 65 11.90 14.27 -7.49
C HIS A 65 10.74 14.60 -6.53
N SER A 66 10.46 13.70 -5.61
CA SER A 66 9.42 13.85 -4.58
C SER A 66 9.71 15.03 -3.64
N ALA A 67 10.96 15.22 -3.21
CA ALA A 67 11.36 16.35 -2.38
C ALA A 67 11.09 17.71 -3.06
N ARG A 68 11.35 17.82 -4.37
CA ARG A 68 11.02 19.01 -5.16
C ARG A 68 9.51 19.20 -5.29
N ALA A 69 8.77 18.13 -5.60
CA ALA A 69 7.31 18.17 -5.71
C ALA A 69 6.63 18.58 -4.39
N MET A 70 7.23 18.24 -3.24
CA MET A 70 6.75 18.65 -1.92
C MET A 70 7.27 20.02 -1.46
N HIS A 71 8.07 20.72 -2.27
CA HIS A 71 8.70 21.99 -1.91
C HIS A 71 9.57 21.90 -0.65
N TYR A 72 10.10 20.71 -0.35
CA TYR A 72 10.91 20.48 0.83
C TYR A 72 12.25 21.22 0.71
N LEU A 73 12.54 22.10 1.69
CA LEU A 73 13.75 22.95 1.77
C LEU A 73 13.95 23.94 0.61
N LEU A 74 13.02 24.05 -0.34
CA LEU A 74 13.11 24.95 -1.50
C LEU A 74 13.00 26.45 -1.14
N LEU A 75 12.43 26.79 0.02
CA LEU A 75 12.23 28.17 0.50
C LEU A 75 13.31 28.67 1.48
N ARG A 76 14.48 28.02 1.57
CA ARG A 76 15.59 28.46 2.42
C ARG A 76 16.62 29.37 1.70
N LEU A 77 16.18 30.15 0.72
CA LEU A 77 16.98 31.19 0.07
C LEU A 77 16.89 32.51 0.83
#